data_AF-A0A150LGU0-F1
#
_entry.id   AF-A0A150LGU0-F1
#
_cell.length_a   1.000
_cell.length_b   1.000
_cell.length_c   1.000
_cell.angle_alpha   90.00
_cell.angle_beta   90.00
_cell.angle_gamma   90.00
#
_symmetry.space_group_name_H-M   'P 1'
#
loop_
_entity.id
_entity.type
_entity.pdbx_description
1 polymer ?
#
loop_
_entity_poly.entity_id
_entity_poly.type
_entity_poly.pdbx_seq_one_letter_code
_entity_poly.pdbx_strand_id
1 'polypeptide(L)'
;MPDEAKIIKSCIYEIFKKDSGLVFPNYLIEKEKPTRFIIHRELQNNELVYYTNSEVFEYKGKLYLKEINSGYSEEEAKNVIEGYWGEFSCM
;
A
#
# COMPACT_ATOMS: atom_id res chain seq x y z
N MET A 1 14.61 -0.17 -25.79
CA MET A 1 15.20 -0.34 -24.44
C MET A 1 14.06 -0.08 -23.47
N PRO A 2 13.65 -1.04 -22.61
CA PRO A 2 12.59 -0.76 -21.66
C PRO A 2 13.14 0.20 -20.59
N ASP A 3 12.46 1.33 -20.46
CA ASP A 3 12.71 2.35 -19.44
C ASP A 3 12.83 1.72 -18.05
N GLU A 4 13.99 1.91 -17.42
CA GLU A 4 14.20 1.63 -16.00
C GLU A 4 13.16 2.43 -15.20
N ALA A 5 12.18 1.73 -14.64
CA ALA A 5 11.29 2.28 -13.62
C ALA A 5 12.15 2.78 -12.45
N LYS A 6 12.44 4.08 -12.44
CA LYS A 6 13.06 4.75 -11.30
C LYS A 6 12.01 4.85 -10.21
N ILE A 7 12.24 4.14 -9.09
CA ILE A 7 11.46 4.32 -7.85
C ILE A 7 11.83 5.70 -7.30
N ILE A 8 11.13 6.73 -7.76
CA ILE A 8 11.34 8.11 -7.32
C ILE A 8 10.52 8.30 -6.04
N LYS A 9 11.17 8.00 -4.91
CA LYS A 9 10.74 8.36 -3.55
C LYS A 9 9.51 7.55 -3.05
N SER A 10 9.76 6.55 -2.21
CA SER A 10 8.68 5.89 -1.45
C SER A 10 8.29 6.77 -0.26
N CYS A 11 7.05 7.24 -0.20
CA CYS A 11 6.48 7.76 1.04
C CYS A 11 5.71 6.61 1.68
N ILE A 12 6.25 6.05 2.76
CA ILE A 12 5.50 5.06 3.56
C ILE A 12 4.54 5.87 4.44
N TYR A 13 3.25 5.64 4.27
CA TYR A 13 2.23 6.15 5.16
C TYR A 13 1.81 5.01 6.09
N GLU A 14 2.30 5.03 7.32
CA GLU A 14 1.80 4.13 8.35
C GLU A 14 0.57 4.77 8.99
N ILE A 15 -0.63 4.36 8.56
CA ILE A 15 -1.88 4.81 9.17
C ILE A 15 -2.13 3.96 10.41
N PHE A 16 -1.67 4.42 11.57
CA PHE A 16 -1.97 3.78 12.85
C PHE A 16 -3.27 4.34 13.43
N LYS A 17 -4.38 3.58 13.37
CA LYS A 17 -5.53 3.81 14.27
C LYS A 17 -5.43 2.91 15.50
N LYS A 18 -4.80 3.46 16.53
CA LYS A 18 -4.76 2.89 17.87
C LYS A 18 -6.08 3.23 18.55
N ASP A 19 -7.07 2.32 18.54
CA ASP A 19 -8.10 2.27 19.61
C ASP A 19 -9.11 1.08 19.61
N SER A 20 -8.96 -0.01 18.84
CA SER A 20 -10.04 -1.06 18.85
C SER A 20 -9.63 -2.53 18.74
N GLY A 21 -8.38 -2.91 18.99
CA GLY A 21 -7.95 -4.32 18.86
C GLY A 21 -8.00 -4.87 17.43
N LEU A 22 -8.43 -4.06 16.46
CA LEU A 22 -8.34 -4.28 15.02
C LEU A 22 -6.92 -3.93 14.57
N VAL A 23 -6.18 -4.92 14.06
CA VAL A 23 -4.89 -4.71 13.43
C VAL A 23 -5.15 -4.34 11.98
N PHE A 24 -5.01 -3.05 11.66
CA PHE A 24 -5.03 -2.59 10.27
C PHE A 24 -3.69 -2.95 9.61
N PRO A 25 -3.69 -3.55 8.41
CA PRO A 25 -2.47 -3.74 7.64
C PRO A 25 -1.90 -2.39 7.23
N ASN A 26 -0.58 -2.30 7.15
CA ASN A 26 0.07 -1.10 6.63
C ASN A 26 -0.03 -1.06 5.11
N TYR A 27 0.17 0.12 4.55
CA TYR A 27 0.16 0.32 3.10
C TYR A 27 1.45 1.02 2.66
N LEU A 28 1.90 0.70 1.46
CA LEU A 28 3.00 1.36 0.78
C LEU A 28 2.43 2.04 -0.47
N ILE A 29 2.71 3.33 -0.63
CA ILE A 29 2.37 4.09 -1.84
C ILE A 29 3.66 4.28 -2.65
N GLU A 30 3.72 3.66 -3.82
CA GLU A 30 4.81 3.80 -4.77
C GLU A 30 4.46 4.85 -5.82
N LYS A 31 5.33 5.84 -6.01
CA LYS A 31 5.20 6.78 -7.11
C LYS A 31 5.89 6.21 -8.36
N GLU A 32 5.12 5.58 -9.24
CA GLU A 32 5.62 5.03 -10.50
C GLU A 32 5.84 6.14 -11.54
N LYS A 33 4.91 7.10 -11.63
CA LYS A 33 4.93 8.23 -12.59
C LYS A 33 4.43 9.52 -11.93
N PRO A 34 4.59 10.70 -12.58
CA PRO A 34 4.07 11.95 -12.04
C PRO A 34 2.59 11.91 -11.66
N THR A 35 1.80 11.12 -12.38
CA THR A 35 0.34 10.98 -12.24
C THR A 35 -0.09 9.53 -12.01
N ARG A 36 0.81 8.68 -11.49
CA ARG A 36 0.47 7.29 -11.15
C ARG A 36 1.15 6.89 -9.86
N PHE A 37 0.31 6.63 -8.87
CA PHE A 37 0.67 6.18 -7.54
C PHE A 37 0.07 4.80 -7.34
N ILE A 38 0.92 3.80 -7.09
CA ILE A 38 0.51 2.41 -6.89
C ILE A 38 0.41 2.16 -5.39
N ILE A 39 -0.64 1.45 -4.98
CA ILE A 39 -0.88 1.09 -3.59
C ILE A 39 -0.54 -0.40 -3.42
N HIS A 40 0.21 -0.70 -2.38
CA HIS A 40 0.57 -2.04 -1.94
C HIS A 40 0.13 -2.24 -0.49
N ARG A 41 -0.33 -3.43 -0.13
CA ARG A 41 -0.74 -3.77 1.24
C ARG A 41 0.31 -4.66 1.89
N GLU A 42 0.73 -4.34 3.10
CA GLU A 42 1.61 -5.20 3.91
C GLU A 42 0.87 -6.51 4.23
N LEU A 43 1.55 -7.63 4.00
CA LEU A 43 1.08 -8.96 4.33
C LEU A 43 1.54 -9.35 5.72
N GLN A 44 0.65 -9.95 6.50
CA GLN A 44 1.02 -10.67 7.70
C GLN A 44 1.67 -12.02 7.31
N ASN A 45 2.56 -12.53 8.17
CA ASN A 45 3.32 -13.75 7.89
C ASN A 45 2.42 -14.98 7.60
N ASN A 46 1.23 -15.05 8.18
CA ASN A 46 0.25 -16.11 7.95
C ASN A 46 -0.52 -15.98 6.63
N GLU A 47 -0.48 -14.81 5.97
CA GLU A 47 -1.19 -14.58 4.71
C GLU A 47 -0.41 -15.07 3.48
N LEU A 48 0.91 -15.27 3.60
CA LEU A 48 1.78 -15.62 2.47
C LEU A 48 1.34 -16.91 1.77
N VAL A 49 0.72 -17.84 2.49
CA VAL A 49 0.23 -19.12 1.94
C VAL A 49 -0.86 -18.95 0.88
N TYR A 50 -1.52 -17.79 0.82
CA TYR A 50 -2.60 -17.49 -0.11
C TYR A 50 -2.13 -16.80 -1.39
N TYR A 51 -0.86 -16.42 -1.48
CA TYR A 51 -0.33 -15.63 -2.58
C TYR A 51 0.88 -16.30 -3.20
N THR A 52 1.05 -16.09 -4.52
CA THR A 52 2.22 -16.59 -5.22
C THR A 52 3.41 -15.63 -5.06
N ASN A 53 4.63 -16.16 -5.23
CA ASN A 53 5.85 -15.33 -5.21
C ASN A 53 5.84 -14.20 -6.26
N SER A 54 5.07 -14.36 -7.35
CA SER A 54 4.91 -13.31 -8.36
C SER A 54 4.03 -12.14 -7.89
N GLU A 55 3.10 -12.38 -6.97
CA GLU A 55 2.15 -11.39 -6.46
C GLU A 55 2.70 -10.61 -5.28
N VAL A 56 3.78 -11.08 -4.67
CA VAL A 56 4.39 -10.45 -3.49
C VAL A 56 5.78 -9.90 -3.77
N PHE A 57 6.20 -8.95 -2.96
CA PHE A 57 7.58 -8.45 -2.96
C PHE A 57 8.01 -8.02 -1.56
N GLU A 58 9.31 -8.02 -1.32
CA GLU A 58 9.88 -7.53 -0.09
C GLU A 58 10.33 -6.07 -0.24
N TYR A 59 9.98 -5.25 0.74
CA TYR A 59 10.46 -3.88 0.86
C TYR A 59 10.79 -3.58 2.33
N LYS A 60 12.05 -3.20 2.60
CA LYS A 60 12.56 -2.94 3.97
C LYS A 60 12.28 -4.06 4.97
N GLY A 61 12.44 -5.32 4.55
CA GLY A 61 12.22 -6.50 5.40
C GLY A 61 10.75 -6.81 5.70
N LYS A 62 9.80 -6.15 5.03
CA LYS A 62 8.36 -6.41 5.10
C LYS A 62 7.85 -6.92 3.76
N LEU A 63 6.87 -7.83 3.79
CA LEU A 63 6.25 -8.37 2.60
C LEU A 63 5.01 -7.56 2.22
N TYR A 64 4.86 -7.29 0.93
CA TYR A 64 3.75 -6.53 0.38
C TYR A 64 3.11 -7.27 -0.79
N LEU A 65 1.80 -7.16 -0.90
CA LEU A 65 1.04 -7.55 -2.09
C LEU A 65 1.22 -6.47 -3.18
N LYS A 66 1.59 -6.87 -4.39
CA LYS A 66 1.80 -5.97 -5.53
C LYS A 66 0.49 -5.34 -5.99
N GLU A 67 0.54 -4.05 -6.30
CA GLU A 67 -0.47 -3.28 -7.03
C GLU A 67 -1.91 -3.67 -6.70
N ILE A 68 -2.32 -3.45 -5.44
CA ILE A 68 -3.71 -3.73 -5.04
C ILE A 68 -4.67 -2.66 -5.57
N ASN A 69 -4.16 -1.46 -5.85
CA ASN A 69 -4.90 -0.36 -6.46
C ASN A 69 -3.93 0.74 -6.93
N SER A 70 -4.45 1.82 -7.51
CA SER A 70 -3.68 3.00 -7.88
C SER A 70 -4.49 4.29 -7.76
N GLY A 71 -3.80 5.43 -7.74
CA GLY A 71 -4.39 6.77 -7.82
C GLY A 71 -3.61 7.67 -8.77
N TYR A 72 -4.22 8.78 -9.21
CA TYR A 72 -3.59 9.78 -10.06
C TYR A 72 -2.79 10.81 -9.26
N SER A 73 -2.99 10.86 -7.95
CA SER A 73 -2.23 11.68 -7.01
C SER A 73 -1.96 10.92 -5.71
N GLU A 74 -1.00 11.43 -4.93
CA GLU A 74 -0.70 10.90 -3.59
C GLU A 74 -1.91 11.02 -2.64
N GLU A 75 -2.67 12.11 -2.75
CA GLU A 75 -3.88 12.35 -1.97
C GLU A 75 -5.00 11.37 -2.33
N GLU A 76 -5.21 11.15 -3.62
CA GLU A 76 -6.18 10.16 -4.09
C GLU A 76 -5.80 8.74 -3.64
N ALA A 77 -4.51 8.38 -3.70
CA ALA A 77 -4.07 7.09 -3.22
C ALA A 77 -4.32 6.90 -1.72
N LYS A 78 -4.18 7.97 -0.91
CA LYS A 78 -4.57 7.95 0.51
C LYS A 78 -6.06 7.80 0.70
N ASN A 79 -6.87 8.55 -0.06
CA ASN A 79 -8.33 8.46 0.01
C ASN A 79 -8.84 7.06 -0.35
N VAL A 80 -8.18 6.38 -1.30
CA VAL A 80 -8.46 4.97 -1.62
C VAL A 80 -8.18 4.06 -0.42
N ILE A 81 -7.03 4.25 0.25
CA ILE A 81 -6.69 3.48 1.45
C ILE A 81 -7.73 3.72 2.55
N GLU A 82 -8.09 4.98 2.80
CA GLU A 82 -9.12 5.34 3.77
C GLU A 82 -10.49 4.72 3.43
N GLY A 83 -10.85 4.70 2.15
CA GLY A 83 -12.08 4.08 1.64
C GLY A 83 -12.16 2.57 1.91
N TYR A 84 -11.04 1.85 1.94
CA TYR A 84 -11.04 0.42 2.30
C TYR A 84 -11.50 0.16 3.73
N TRP A 85 -11.30 1.11 4.62
CA TRP A 85 -11.58 0.95 6.04
C TRP A 85 -12.95 1.49 6.45
N GLY A 86 -13.62 2.20 5.54
CA GLY A 86 -14.89 2.85 5.83
C GLY A 86 -14.72 3.97 6.86
N GLU A 87 -15.56 4.99 6.73
CA GLU A 87 -15.57 6.19 7.57
C GLU A 87 -15.58 5.84 9.07
N PHE A 88 -14.43 5.93 9.73
CA PHE A 88 -14.39 6.45 11.10
C PHE A 88 -14.44 7.98 11.00
N SER A 89 -15.52 8.51 10.43
CA SER A 89 -15.89 9.90 10.64
C SER A 89 -16.35 9.99 12.08
N CYS A 90 -15.60 10.72 12.89
CA CYS A 90 -16.10 11.21 14.16
C CYS A 90 -17.37 12.02 13.87
N MET A 91 -18.52 11.61 14.41
CA MET A 91 -19.56 12.56 14.78
C MET A 91 -19.10 13.32 16.04
#